data_AF-A0A0Q8V716-F1
#
_entry.id   AF-A0A0Q8V716-F1
#
_cell.length_a   1.000
_cell.length_b   1.000
_cell.length_c   1.000
_cell.angle_alpha   90.00
_cell.angle_beta   90.00
_cell.angle_gamma   90.00
#
_symmetry.space_group_name_H-M   'P 1'
#
loop_
_entity.id
_entity.type
_entity.pdbx_description
1 polymer ?
#
loop_
_entity_poly.entity_id
_entity_poly.type
_entity_poly.pdbx_seq_one_letter_code
_entity_poly.pdbx_strand_id
1 'polypeptide(L)'
;MSAIFGWSVMALVFVDELLAVAAFGVWGGHHDPQWLLVWLLPLVAMTVWFLFASPKARYGGTVVRPVAKVVVFGLACVALADAGHGDWALALLVFSVVVNGLALLPSIRVLVEEQQL
;
A
#
# COMPACT_ATOMS: atom_id res chain seq x y z
N MET A 1 18.62 -12.06 15.67
CA MET A 1 18.32 -12.32 14.24
C MET A 1 16.87 -11.99 13.87
N SER A 2 15.92 -12.11 14.80
CA SER A 2 14.49 -11.79 14.64
C SER A 2 14.17 -10.29 14.46
N ALA A 3 14.89 -9.38 15.12
CA ALA A 3 14.63 -7.94 14.99
C ALA A 3 14.94 -7.41 13.58
N ILE A 4 16.14 -7.65 13.05
CA ILE A 4 16.54 -7.21 11.69
C ILE A 4 15.52 -7.70 10.66
N PHE A 5 15.06 -8.95 10.78
CA PHE A 5 14.03 -9.50 9.91
C PHE A 5 12.71 -8.71 9.99
N GLY A 6 12.20 -8.44 11.20
CA GLY A 6 10.97 -7.66 11.37
C GLY A 6 11.08 -6.23 10.82
N TRP A 7 12.20 -5.54 11.09
CA TRP A 7 12.46 -4.21 10.53
C TRP A 7 12.54 -4.22 9.01
N SER A 8 13.19 -5.23 8.41
CA SER A 8 13.24 -5.39 6.96
C SER A 8 11.86 -5.59 6.35
N VAL A 9 10.99 -6.42 6.95
CA VAL A 9 9.62 -6.60 6.45
C VAL A 9 8.82 -5.31 6.58
N MET A 10 8.94 -4.57 7.69
CA MET A 10 8.26 -3.27 7.85
C MET A 10 8.72 -2.25 6.81
N ALA A 11 10.02 -2.21 6.52
CA ALA A 11 10.56 -1.38 5.45
C ALA A 11 9.99 -1.81 4.08
N LEU A 12 9.88 -3.12 3.81
CA LEU A 12 9.27 -3.62 2.58
C LEU A 12 7.79 -3.26 2.47
N VAL A 13 7.01 -3.34 3.56
CA VAL A 13 5.61 -2.89 3.60
C VAL A 13 5.52 -1.41 3.28
N PHE A 14 6.42 -0.59 3.82
CA PHE A 14 6.46 0.83 3.50
C PHE A 14 6.82 1.09 2.03
N VAL A 15 7.80 0.35 1.47
CA VAL A 15 8.11 0.42 0.04
C VAL A 15 6.90 0.04 -0.80
N ASP A 16 6.16 -1.01 -0.41
CA ASP A 16 4.92 -1.43 -1.05
C ASP A 16 3.88 -0.31 -1.08
N GLU A 17 3.68 0.39 0.06
CA GLU A 17 2.80 1.56 0.15
C GLU A 17 3.23 2.68 -0.82
N LEU A 18 4.53 2.97 -0.91
CA LEU A 18 5.05 3.97 -1.84
C LEU A 18 4.85 3.57 -3.31
N LEU A 19 5.03 2.29 -3.65
CA LEU A 19 4.79 1.77 -5.00
C LEU A 19 3.32 1.89 -5.38
N ALA A 20 2.39 1.62 -4.47
CA ALA A 20 0.96 1.82 -4.72
C ALA A 20 0.61 3.29 -4.97
N VAL A 21 1.19 4.21 -4.20
CA VAL A 21 1.02 5.66 -4.43
C VAL A 21 1.61 6.07 -5.79
N ALA A 22 2.78 5.56 -6.14
CA ALA A 22 3.41 5.82 -7.44
C ALA A 22 2.56 5.28 -8.61
N ALA A 23 1.93 4.12 -8.46
CA ALA A 23 1.03 3.54 -9.46
C ALA A 23 -0.12 4.50 -9.82
N PHE A 24 -0.74 5.13 -8.82
CA PHE A 24 -1.77 6.15 -9.05
C PHE A 24 -1.22 7.40 -9.75
N GLY A 25 0.01 7.81 -9.43
CA GLY A 25 0.68 8.91 -10.13
C GLY A 25 0.95 8.58 -11.60
N VAL A 26 1.43 7.37 -11.89
CA VAL A 26 1.62 6.87 -13.27
C VAL A 26 0.31 6.85 -14.03
N TRP A 27 -0.76 6.34 -13.41
CA TRP A 27 -2.08 6.28 -14.05
C TRP A 27 -2.68 7.66 -14.30
N GLY A 28 -2.56 8.59 -13.35
CA GLY A 28 -2.91 10.00 -13.55
C GLY A 28 -2.08 10.67 -14.64
N GLY A 29 -0.84 10.20 -14.85
CA GLY A 29 0.04 10.58 -15.94
C GLY A 29 -0.48 10.25 -17.34
N HIS A 30 -1.35 9.23 -17.44
CA HIS A 30 -1.92 8.75 -18.71
C HIS A 30 -3.32 9.32 -19.01
N HIS A 31 -3.88 10.11 -18.10
CA HIS A 31 -5.24 10.64 -18.22
C HIS A 31 -5.25 12.17 -18.26
N ASP A 32 -6.14 12.74 -19.06
CA ASP A 32 -6.36 14.19 -19.10
C ASP A 32 -7.34 14.64 -17.99
N PRO A 33 -7.05 15.75 -17.28
CA PRO A 33 -5.86 16.59 -17.37
C PRO A 33 -4.69 16.04 -16.53
N GLN A 34 -3.58 15.72 -17.21
CA GLN A 34 -2.42 15.04 -16.62
C GLN A 34 -1.84 15.77 -15.41
N TRP A 35 -1.59 17.07 -15.54
CA TRP A 35 -0.93 17.88 -14.51
C TRP A 35 -1.69 17.89 -13.19
N LEU A 36 -3.01 17.66 -13.21
CA LEU A 36 -3.83 17.59 -12.02
C LEU A 36 -3.91 16.15 -11.48
N LEU A 37 -4.18 15.18 -12.34
CA LEU A 37 -4.44 13.79 -11.94
C LEU A 37 -3.19 13.10 -11.36
N VAL A 38 -2.00 13.43 -11.86
CA VAL A 38 -0.72 12.96 -11.31
C VAL A 38 -0.58 13.26 -9.81
N TRP A 39 -1.15 14.38 -9.33
CA TRP A 39 -1.10 14.76 -7.93
C TRP A 39 -2.37 14.38 -7.17
N LEU A 40 -3.53 14.61 -7.78
CA LEU A 40 -4.82 14.41 -7.15
C LEU A 40 -5.03 12.95 -6.75
N LEU A 41 -4.70 12.00 -7.63
CA LEU A 41 -4.94 10.57 -7.38
C LEU A 41 -4.06 10.03 -6.24
N PRO A 42 -2.73 10.28 -6.21
CA PRO A 42 -1.90 9.99 -5.03
C PRO A 42 -2.42 10.62 -3.73
N LEU A 43 -2.84 11.89 -3.77
CA LEU A 43 -3.35 12.59 -2.58
C LEU A 43 -4.65 11.97 -2.08
N VAL A 44 -5.57 11.61 -2.98
CA VAL A 44 -6.80 10.91 -2.63
C VAL A 44 -6.48 9.53 -2.04
N ALA A 45 -5.59 8.76 -2.67
CA ALA A 45 -5.17 7.45 -2.18
C ALA A 45 -4.54 7.55 -0.78
N MET A 46 -3.64 8.51 -0.55
CA MET A 46 -3.06 8.77 0.77
C MET A 46 -4.10 9.22 1.79
N THR A 47 -5.09 10.01 1.39
CA THR A 47 -6.18 10.44 2.28
C THR A 47 -7.04 9.24 2.70
N VAL A 48 -7.41 8.39 1.75
CA VAL A 48 -8.13 7.12 2.04
C VAL A 48 -7.28 6.24 2.95
N TRP A 49 -5.98 6.11 2.68
CA TRP A 49 -5.06 5.34 3.51
C TRP A 49 -5.00 5.87 4.94
N PHE A 50 -4.82 7.19 5.10
CA PHE A 50 -4.78 7.87 6.38
C PHE A 50 -6.07 7.67 7.19
N LEU A 51 -7.23 7.73 6.52
CA LEU A 51 -8.54 7.63 7.17
C LEU A 51 -8.93 6.20 7.55
N PHE A 52 -8.53 5.19 6.76
CA PHE A 52 -9.03 3.82 6.88
C PHE A 52 -7.97 2.73 7.08
N ALA A 53 -6.81 2.84 6.45
CA ALA A 53 -5.80 1.77 6.40
C ALA A 53 -4.66 1.94 7.44
N SER A 54 -4.32 3.18 7.80
CA SER A 54 -3.23 3.52 8.71
C SER A 54 -3.42 2.92 10.12
N PRO A 55 -2.35 2.55 10.83
CA PRO A 55 -2.38 2.14 12.24
C PRO A 55 -3.03 3.14 13.21
N LYS A 56 -3.12 4.42 12.82
CA LYS A 56 -3.81 5.48 13.59
C LYS A 56 -5.05 6.02 12.86
N ALA A 57 -5.54 5.27 11.87
CA ALA A 57 -6.72 5.62 11.10
C ALA A 57 -7.94 5.83 11.99
N ARG A 58 -8.58 7.00 11.87
CA ARG A 58 -9.79 7.38 12.62
C ARG A 58 -10.94 6.39 12.40
N TYR A 59 -11.07 5.86 11.18
CA TYR A 59 -12.11 4.91 10.80
C TYR A 59 -11.53 3.50 10.57
N GLY A 60 -10.31 3.25 11.04
CA GLY A 60 -9.70 1.93 10.96
C GLY A 60 -10.28 0.98 12.02
N GLY A 61 -10.73 -0.20 11.57
CA GLY A 61 -11.17 -1.29 12.45
C GLY A 61 -10.64 -2.63 11.97
N THR A 62 -10.91 -3.70 12.72
CA THR A 62 -10.39 -5.07 12.44
C THR A 62 -10.72 -5.57 11.03
N VAL A 63 -11.86 -5.15 10.47
CA VAL A 63 -12.30 -5.50 9.11
C VAL A 63 -12.03 -4.37 8.12
N VAL A 64 -12.30 -3.12 8.51
CA VAL A 64 -12.20 -1.97 7.59
C VAL A 64 -10.78 -1.74 7.10
N ARG A 65 -9.77 -1.91 7.98
CA ARG A 65 -8.35 -1.77 7.60
C ARG A 65 -7.92 -2.73 6.50
N PRO A 66 -8.03 -4.07 6.70
CA PRO A 66 -7.59 -5.00 5.67
C PRO A 66 -8.38 -4.83 4.37
N VAL A 67 -9.68 -4.54 4.44
CA VAL A 67 -10.48 -4.25 3.24
C VAL A 67 -9.97 -3.00 2.52
N ALA A 68 -9.74 -1.89 3.23
CA ALA A 68 -9.20 -0.68 2.64
C ALA A 68 -7.84 -0.91 1.98
N LYS A 69 -6.94 -1.69 2.61
CA LYS A 69 -5.66 -2.07 2.01
C LYS A 69 -5.84 -2.84 0.71
N VAL A 70 -6.66 -3.89 0.71
CA VAL A 70 -6.93 -4.70 -0.49
C VAL A 70 -7.53 -3.84 -1.61
N VAL A 71 -8.44 -2.92 -1.28
CA VAL A 71 -9.01 -1.99 -2.25
C VAL A 71 -7.94 -1.06 -2.82
N VAL A 72 -7.13 -0.42 -1.97
CA VAL A 72 -6.10 0.53 -2.44
C VAL A 72 -5.05 -0.17 -3.30
N PHE A 73 -4.51 -1.31 -2.86
CA PHE A 73 -3.52 -2.07 -3.64
C PHE A 73 -4.12 -2.69 -4.90
N GLY A 74 -5.35 -3.20 -4.82
CA GLY A 74 -6.07 -3.74 -5.98
C GLY A 74 -6.28 -2.67 -7.05
N LEU A 75 -6.74 -1.48 -6.63
CA LEU A 75 -6.88 -0.34 -7.53
C LEU A 75 -5.53 0.13 -8.09
N ALA A 76 -4.46 0.13 -7.30
CA ALA A 76 -3.11 0.45 -7.79
C ALA A 76 -2.64 -0.52 -8.89
N CYS A 77 -2.91 -1.82 -8.73
CA CYS A 77 -2.60 -2.83 -9.74
C CYS A 77 -3.45 -2.63 -11.01
N VAL A 78 -4.75 -2.38 -10.86
CA VAL A 78 -5.64 -2.08 -12.00
C VAL A 78 -5.18 -0.82 -12.73
N ALA A 79 -4.80 0.23 -12.00
CA ALA A 79 -4.31 1.48 -12.53
C ALA A 79 -3.01 1.29 -13.35
N LEU A 80 -2.06 0.50 -12.85
CA LEU A 80 -0.85 0.14 -13.60
C LEU A 80 -1.16 -0.67 -14.86
N ALA A 81 -2.04 -1.66 -14.76
CA ALA A 81 -2.42 -2.50 -15.90
C ALA A 81 -3.12 -1.68 -16.99
N ASP A 82 -4.03 -0.80 -16.60
CA ASP A 82 -4.75 0.12 -17.48
C ASP A 82 -3.81 1.14 -18.15
N ALA A 83 -2.80 1.62 -17.41
CA ALA A 83 -1.70 2.43 -17.95
C ALA A 83 -0.74 1.64 -18.88
N GLY A 84 -1.06 0.41 -19.27
CA GLY A 84 -0.26 -0.42 -20.18
C GLY A 84 0.92 -1.15 -19.52
N HIS A 85 1.07 -1.09 -18.20
CA HIS A 85 2.18 -1.68 -17.45
C HIS A 85 1.77 -2.99 -16.77
N GLY A 86 1.20 -3.94 -17.54
CA GLY A 86 0.64 -5.19 -17.02
C GLY A 86 1.64 -6.06 -16.24
N ASP A 87 2.88 -6.19 -16.72
CA ASP A 87 3.93 -6.95 -16.03
C ASP A 87 4.28 -6.33 -14.67
N TRP A 88 4.32 -4.99 -14.59
CA TRP A 88 4.54 -4.26 -13.34
C TRP A 88 3.35 -4.35 -12.38
N ALA A 89 2.12 -4.36 -12.91
CA ALA A 89 0.93 -4.59 -12.10
C ALA A 89 0.95 -5.97 -11.43
N LEU A 90 1.33 -7.01 -12.17
CA LEU A 90 1.49 -8.36 -11.62
C LEU A 90 2.62 -8.42 -10.59
N ALA A 91 3.77 -7.80 -10.89
CA ALA A 91 4.89 -7.73 -9.97
C ALA A 91 4.50 -7.03 -8.65
N LEU A 92 3.80 -5.90 -8.73
CA LEU A 92 3.26 -5.18 -7.58
C LEU A 92 2.31 -6.08 -6.78
N LEU A 93 1.34 -6.71 -7.44
CA LEU A 93 0.37 -7.58 -6.77
C LEU A 93 1.05 -8.72 -5.99
N VAL A 94 1.99 -9.42 -6.64
CA VAL A 94 2.74 -10.53 -6.02
C VAL A 94 3.58 -10.00 -4.86
N PHE A 95 4.28 -8.89 -5.06
CA PHE A 95 5.08 -8.26 -4.01
C PHE A 95 4.23 -7.86 -2.81
N SER A 96 3.11 -7.16 -3.04
CA SER A 96 2.18 -6.75 -1.98
C SER A 96 1.64 -7.95 -1.20
N VAL A 97 1.20 -9.01 -1.89
CA VAL A 97 0.67 -10.22 -1.23
C VAL A 97 1.74 -10.89 -0.36
N VAL A 98 2.95 -11.05 -0.88
CA VAL A 98 4.05 -11.69 -0.15
C VAL A 98 4.46 -10.86 1.06
N VAL A 99 4.72 -9.56 0.87
CA VAL A 99 5.23 -8.68 1.92
C VAL A 99 4.18 -8.44 3.02
N ASN A 100 2.93 -8.18 2.65
CA ASN A 100 1.86 -8.04 3.65
C ASN A 100 1.54 -9.38 4.32
N GLY A 101 1.66 -10.51 3.61
CA GLY A 101 1.56 -11.85 4.20
C GLY A 101 2.64 -12.11 5.25
N LEU A 102 3.89 -11.75 4.96
CA LEU A 102 5.00 -11.82 5.93
C LEU A 102 4.73 -10.93 7.15
N ALA A 103 4.18 -9.73 6.95
CA ALA A 103 3.84 -8.81 8.05
C ALA A 103 2.76 -9.36 9.00
N LEU A 104 1.96 -10.36 8.57
CA LEU A 104 0.99 -11.03 9.44
C LEU A 104 1.62 -12.06 10.39
N LEU A 105 2.90 -12.41 10.21
CA LEU A 105 3.59 -13.39 11.05
C LEU A 105 3.64 -12.91 12.52
N PRO A 106 3.41 -13.80 13.50
CA PRO A 106 3.37 -13.43 14.92
C PRO A 106 4.64 -12.73 15.40
N SER A 107 5.81 -13.15 14.90
CA SER A 107 7.12 -12.56 15.24
C SER A 107 7.27 -11.10 14.82
N ILE A 108 6.51 -10.66 13.82
CA ILE A 108 6.51 -9.27 13.34
C ILE A 108 5.42 -8.47 14.03
N ARG A 109 4.26 -9.07 14.29
CA ARG A 109 3.18 -8.41 15.05
C ARG A 109 3.63 -7.95 16.43
N VAL A 110 4.43 -8.75 17.13
CA VAL A 110 4.98 -8.40 18.45
C VAL A 110 5.85 -7.12 18.38
N LEU A 111 6.67 -6.96 17.35
CA LEU A 111 7.49 -5.75 17.15
C LEU A 111 6.62 -4.52 16.87
N VAL A 112 5.52 -4.69 16.15
CA VAL A 112 4.58 -3.60 15.86
C VAL A 112 3.81 -3.18 17.12
N GLU A 113 3.41 -4.13 17.96
CA GLU A 113 2.74 -3.85 19.24
C GLU A 113 3.67 -3.15 20.24
N GLU A 114 4.95 -3.58 20.33
CA GLU A 114 5.94 -2.92 21.20
C GLU A 114 6.25 -1.47 20.79
N GLN A 115 6.27 -1.15 19.49
CA GLN A 115 6.45 0.23 19.02
C GLN A 115 5.23 1.13 19.24
N GLN A 116 4.08 0.57 19.63
CA GLN A 116 2.82 1.30 19.82
C GLN A 116 2.52 1.67 21.27
N LEU A 117 3.31 1.17 22.23
CA LEU A 117 3.28 1.54 23.66
C LEU A 117 4.20 2.73 23.94
#